data_AF-A0AAD6VSC0-F1
#
_entry.id   AF-A0AAD6VSC0-F1
#
_cell.length_a   1.000
_cell.length_b   1.000
_cell.length_c   1.000
_cell.angle_alpha   90.00
_cell.angle_beta   90.00
_cell.angle_gamma   90.00
#
_symmetry.space_group_name_H-M   'P 1'
#
loop_
_entity.id
_entity.type
_entity.pdbx_description
1 polymer ?
#
loop_
_entity_poly.entity_id
_entity_poly.type
_entity_poly.pdbx_seq_one_letter_code
_entity_poly.pdbx_strand_id
1 'polypeptide(L)'
;FVPEDLQADVLAMMQEHFFAHSLIPAFSNPTLEGIRHWAVKQVYDWCVKHNLPGPFAYFWENWYRSGRWALWARSAHPSIPRLRTTMICESHWRLIKCDYLPHFHSPRLDLLVWVLVRKL
;
A
#
# COMPACT_ATOMS: atom_id res chain seq x y z
N PHE A 1 -13.13 2.36 15.68
CA PHE A 1 -13.52 1.00 15.25
C PHE A 1 -12.65 -0.08 15.89
N VAL A 2 -11.33 0.11 15.97
CA VAL A 2 -10.42 -0.78 16.72
C VAL A 2 -10.02 -0.09 18.04
N PRO A 3 -10.13 -0.78 19.20
CA PRO A 3 -9.64 -0.30 20.50
C PRO A 3 -8.14 0.02 20.49
N GLU A 4 -7.68 1.01 21.28
CA GLU A 4 -6.28 1.49 21.29
C GLU A 4 -5.27 0.40 21.63
N ASP A 5 -5.60 -0.48 22.58
CA ASP A 5 -4.79 -1.62 23.01
C ASP A 5 -4.52 -2.63 21.89
N LEU A 6 -5.39 -2.67 20.88
CA LEU A 6 -5.30 -3.60 19.75
C LEU A 6 -4.72 -2.97 18.48
N GLN A 7 -4.45 -1.67 18.47
CA GLN A 7 -3.98 -0.96 17.28
C GLN A 7 -2.57 -1.39 16.86
N ALA A 8 -1.66 -1.56 17.81
CA ALA A 8 -0.29 -1.99 17.50
C ALA A 8 -0.27 -3.38 16.84
N ASP A 9 -1.05 -4.31 17.38
CA ASP A 9 -1.19 -5.67 16.87
C ASP A 9 -1.76 -5.69 15.44
N VAL A 10 -2.86 -4.97 15.20
CA VAL A 10 -3.47 -4.95 13.86
C VAL A 10 -2.57 -4.27 12.85
N LEU A 11 -1.82 -3.24 13.24
CA LEU A 11 -0.87 -2.56 12.36
C LEU A 11 0.30 -3.45 11.98
N ALA A 12 0.87 -4.19 12.94
CA ALA A 12 1.92 -5.17 12.68
C ALA A 12 1.44 -6.25 11.70
N MET A 13 0.24 -6.80 11.94
CA MET A 13 -0.40 -7.77 11.05
C MET A 13 -0.61 -7.20 9.63
N MET A 14 -1.18 -5.99 9.51
CA MET A 14 -1.40 -5.33 8.21
C MET A 14 -0.07 -5.05 7.48
N GLN A 15 0.99 -4.76 8.23
CA GLN A 15 2.33 -4.59 7.68
C GLN A 15 2.83 -5.91 7.09
N GLU A 16 2.76 -7.02 7.82
CA GLU A 16 3.14 -8.34 7.30
C GLU A 16 2.40 -8.69 6.01
N HIS A 17 1.09 -8.47 5.98
CA HIS A 17 0.27 -8.69 4.78
C HIS A 17 0.73 -7.86 3.58
N PHE A 18 1.06 -6.59 3.81
CA PHE A 18 1.54 -5.69 2.75
C PHE A 18 2.89 -6.14 2.17
N PHE A 19 3.81 -6.59 3.04
CA PHE A 19 5.15 -6.99 2.65
C PHE A 19 5.25 -8.43 2.13
N ALA A 20 4.24 -9.28 2.40
CA ALA A 20 4.22 -10.66 1.95
C ALA A 20 4.32 -10.77 0.42
N HIS A 21 5.23 -11.63 -0.04
CA HIS A 21 5.48 -11.91 -1.45
C HIS A 21 6.12 -13.28 -1.58
N SER A 22 5.77 -14.03 -2.64
CA SER A 22 6.27 -15.37 -2.92
C SER A 22 7.81 -15.51 -3.04
N LEU A 23 8.52 -14.39 -3.26
CA LEU A 23 9.98 -14.37 -3.38
C LEU A 23 10.67 -14.06 -2.04
N ILE A 24 9.89 -13.75 -0.99
CA ILE A 24 10.38 -13.51 0.37
C ILE A 24 10.02 -14.74 1.22
N PRO A 25 11.02 -15.56 1.61
CA PRO A 25 10.78 -16.86 2.26
C PRO A 25 10.17 -16.80 3.67
N ALA A 26 10.12 -15.62 4.29
CA ALA A 26 9.78 -15.49 5.71
C ALA A 26 8.28 -15.52 6.03
N PHE A 27 7.41 -15.08 5.12
CA PHE A 27 5.99 -14.77 5.44
C PHE A 27 4.97 -15.28 4.42
N SER A 28 5.39 -16.07 3.43
CA SER A 28 4.55 -16.27 2.24
C SER A 28 4.31 -17.74 1.90
N ASN A 29 3.04 -18.03 1.61
CA ASN A 29 2.68 -19.19 0.81
C ASN A 29 3.41 -19.10 -0.55
N PRO A 30 3.87 -20.22 -1.13
CA PRO A 30 4.57 -20.21 -2.42
C PRO A 30 3.76 -19.57 -3.55
N THR A 31 2.43 -19.49 -3.42
CA THR A 31 1.53 -18.94 -4.44
C THR A 31 0.95 -17.59 -4.03
N LEU A 32 0.74 -16.69 -5.01
CA LEU A 32 0.16 -15.36 -4.78
C LEU A 32 -1.27 -15.44 -4.19
N GLU A 33 -2.07 -16.39 -4.67
CA GLU A 33 -3.41 -16.65 -4.13
C GLU A 33 -3.36 -17.17 -2.69
N GLY A 34 -2.41 -18.06 -2.40
CA GLY A 34 -2.21 -18.58 -1.06
C GLY A 34 -1.83 -17.50 -0.04
N ILE A 35 -1.06 -16.49 -0.46
CA ILE A 35 -0.73 -15.33 0.40
C ILE A 35 -1.98 -14.54 0.73
N ARG A 36 -2.82 -14.23 -0.27
CA ARG A 36 -4.07 -13.50 -0.04
C ARG A 36 -5.02 -14.30 0.86
N HIS A 37 -5.19 -15.59 0.59
CA HIS A 37 -6.06 -16.45 1.39
C HIS A 37 -5.61 -16.49 2.86
N TRP A 38 -4.32 -16.70 3.11
CA TRP A 38 -3.73 -16.65 4.45
C TRP A 38 -4.01 -15.32 5.13
N ALA A 39 -3.78 -14.21 4.44
CA ALA A 39 -3.94 -12.87 5.00
C ALA A 39 -5.41 -12.55 5.35
N VAL A 40 -6.35 -12.92 4.49
CA VAL A 40 -7.79 -12.79 4.76
C VAL A 40 -8.19 -13.60 5.99
N LYS A 41 -7.74 -14.85 6.06
CA LYS A 41 -8.03 -15.75 7.17
C LYS A 41 -7.47 -15.18 8.48
N GLN A 42 -6.24 -14.68 8.48
CA GLN A 42 -5.61 -14.12 9.67
C GLN A 42 -6.38 -12.91 10.21
N VAL A 43 -6.77 -11.96 9.35
CA VAL A 43 -7.59 -10.81 9.77
C VAL A 43 -8.97 -11.24 10.25
N TYR A 44 -9.61 -12.19 9.57
CA TYR A 44 -10.91 -12.71 9.98
C TYR A 44 -10.83 -13.34 11.38
N ASP A 45 -9.89 -14.26 11.60
CA ASP A 45 -9.70 -14.95 12.87
C ASP A 45 -9.36 -13.94 13.99
N TRP A 46 -8.54 -12.93 13.69
CA TRP A 46 -8.22 -11.84 14.61
C TRP A 46 -9.45 -11.01 14.98
N CYS A 47 -10.30 -10.65 14.02
CA CYS A 47 -11.53 -9.91 14.28
C CYS A 47 -12.55 -10.73 15.07
N VAL A 48 -12.68 -12.03 14.79
CA VAL A 48 -13.55 -12.94 15.54
C VAL A 48 -13.07 -13.08 16.99
N LYS A 49 -11.76 -13.28 17.20
CA LYS A 49 -11.16 -13.40 18.54
C LYS A 49 -11.44 -12.19 19.44
N HIS A 50 -11.45 -10.99 18.87
CA HIS A 50 -11.68 -9.74 19.62
C HIS A 50 -13.13 -9.24 19.54
N ASN A 51 -14.04 -10.00 18.92
CA ASN A 51 -15.44 -9.63 18.71
C ASN A 51 -15.62 -8.27 17.98
N LEU A 52 -14.85 -8.10 16.90
CA LEU A 52 -14.76 -6.86 16.11
C LEU A 52 -15.28 -7.05 14.67
N PRO A 53 -16.60 -7.22 14.45
CA PRO A 53 -17.15 -7.42 13.11
C PRO A 53 -17.07 -6.17 12.22
N GLY A 54 -17.16 -4.98 12.80
CA GLY A 54 -17.08 -3.70 12.07
C GLY A 54 -15.71 -3.49 11.38
N PRO A 55 -14.59 -3.61 12.11
CA PRO A 55 -13.25 -3.58 11.52
C PRO A 55 -13.06 -4.58 10.38
N PHE A 56 -13.57 -5.81 10.51
CA PHE A 56 -13.45 -6.80 9.44
C PHE A 56 -14.10 -6.31 8.13
N ALA A 57 -15.33 -5.79 8.19
CA ALA A 57 -16.01 -5.26 7.02
C ALA A 57 -15.22 -4.10 6.37
N TYR A 58 -14.64 -3.22 7.19
CA TYR A 58 -13.78 -2.15 6.71
C TYR A 58 -12.51 -2.67 6.05
N PHE A 59 -11.84 -3.66 6.66
CA PHE A 59 -10.65 -4.28 6.08
C PHE A 59 -10.98 -4.98 4.76
N TRP A 60 -12.08 -5.70 4.72
CA TRP A 60 -12.54 -6.39 3.52
C TRP A 60 -12.71 -5.42 2.34
N GLU A 61 -13.52 -4.39 2.51
CA GLU A 61 -13.89 -3.49 1.40
C GLU A 61 -12.73 -2.65 0.86
N ASN A 62 -11.74 -2.33 1.69
CA ASN A 62 -10.63 -1.47 1.28
C ASN A 62 -9.45 -2.23 0.70
N TRP A 63 -9.24 -3.47 1.13
CA TRP A 63 -7.93 -4.08 1.07
C TRP A 63 -7.97 -5.55 0.65
N TYR A 64 -8.87 -6.35 1.24
CA TYR A 64 -8.87 -7.79 1.01
C TYR A 64 -9.81 -8.28 -0.10
N ARG A 65 -10.78 -7.44 -0.51
CA ARG A 65 -11.68 -7.73 -1.63
C ARG A 65 -10.90 -7.92 -2.93
N SER A 66 -11.48 -8.73 -3.83
CA SER A 66 -10.91 -8.89 -5.17
C SER A 66 -10.84 -7.54 -5.88
N GLY A 67 -9.77 -7.33 -6.66
CA GLY A 67 -9.43 -6.04 -7.28
C GLY A 67 -8.76 -5.04 -6.33
N ARG A 68 -9.17 -4.94 -5.06
CA ARG A 68 -8.52 -4.07 -4.06
C ARG A 68 -7.18 -4.60 -3.61
N TRP A 69 -7.09 -5.92 -3.41
CA TRP A 69 -5.83 -6.59 -3.06
C TRP A 69 -4.70 -6.21 -4.02
N ALA A 70 -5.00 -6.15 -5.32
CA ALA A 70 -4.02 -5.84 -6.36
C ALA A 70 -3.43 -4.42 -6.26
N LEU A 71 -4.17 -3.48 -5.68
CA LEU A 71 -3.73 -2.09 -5.51
C LEU A 71 -2.90 -1.88 -4.25
N TRP A 72 -2.94 -2.84 -3.32
CA TRP A 72 -2.35 -2.72 -2.00
C TRP A 72 -1.18 -3.68 -1.81
N ALA A 73 -1.39 -4.98 -2.00
CA ALA A 73 -0.43 -6.00 -1.61
C ALA A 73 0.68 -6.15 -2.65
N ARG A 74 1.93 -6.33 -2.18
CA ARG A 74 3.07 -6.58 -3.08
C ARG A 74 2.98 -7.91 -3.80
N SER A 75 2.42 -8.93 -3.15
CA SER A 75 2.17 -10.25 -3.73
C SER A 75 1.22 -10.23 -4.93
N ALA A 76 0.54 -9.12 -5.22
CA ALA A 76 -0.25 -9.01 -6.43
C ALA A 76 0.60 -8.94 -7.72
N HIS A 77 1.87 -8.58 -7.59
CA HIS A 77 2.81 -8.54 -8.71
C HIS A 77 3.83 -9.68 -8.58
N PRO A 78 4.30 -10.25 -9.71
CA PRO A 78 5.30 -11.32 -9.68
C PRO A 78 6.70 -10.83 -9.31
N SER A 79 6.95 -9.52 -9.41
CA SER A 79 8.25 -8.89 -9.13
C SER A 79 8.16 -7.97 -7.91
N ILE A 80 9.18 -8.01 -7.05
CA ILE A 80 9.32 -7.06 -5.94
C ILE A 80 9.94 -5.77 -6.48
N PRO A 81 9.29 -4.60 -6.34
CA PRO A 81 9.90 -3.33 -6.73
C PRO A 81 11.11 -3.03 -5.83
N ARG A 82 12.25 -2.71 -6.46
CA ARG A 82 13.51 -2.35 -5.75
C ARG A 82 13.40 -1.04 -4.97
N LEU A 83 12.52 -0.14 -5.40
CA LEU A 83 12.25 1.15 -4.77
C LEU A 83 10.82 1.15 -4.22
N ARG A 84 10.60 1.72 -3.04
CA ARG A 84 9.23 1.97 -2.55
C ARG A 84 8.57 3.01 -3.45
N THR A 85 7.31 2.82 -3.80
CA THR A 85 6.52 3.80 -4.56
C THR A 85 6.49 5.17 -3.89
N THR A 86 6.54 5.22 -2.55
CA THR A 86 6.67 6.48 -1.80
C THR A 86 7.96 7.24 -2.15
N MET A 87 9.08 6.54 -2.32
CA MET A 87 10.35 7.17 -2.71
C MET A 87 10.30 7.75 -4.12
N ILE A 88 9.61 7.07 -5.05
CA ILE A 88 9.41 7.56 -6.42
C ILE A 88 8.49 8.80 -6.41
N CYS A 89 7.40 8.76 -5.64
CA CYS A 89 6.53 9.93 -5.48
C CYS A 89 7.26 11.11 -4.82
N GLU A 90 8.01 10.86 -3.74
CA GLU A 90 8.78 11.89 -3.05
C GLU A 90 9.87 12.50 -3.94
N SER A 91 10.59 11.69 -4.71
CA SER A 91 11.60 12.19 -5.65
C SER A 91 10.95 13.03 -6.77
N HIS A 92 9.80 12.59 -7.28
CA HIS A 92 9.01 13.34 -8.25
C HIS A 92 8.54 14.69 -7.70
N TRP A 93 7.96 14.72 -6.50
CA TRP A 93 7.51 15.95 -5.85
C TRP A 93 8.66 16.87 -5.47
N ARG A 94 9.83 16.32 -5.11
CA ARG A 94 11.04 17.09 -4.87
C ARG A 94 11.48 17.82 -6.13
N LEU A 95 11.54 17.14 -7.29
CA LEU A 95 11.90 17.78 -8.57
C LEU A 95 10.98 18.98 -8.85
N ILE A 96 9.67 18.81 -8.71
CA ILE A 96 8.70 19.89 -8.94
C ILE A 96 8.92 21.06 -7.98
N LYS A 97 9.00 20.79 -6.67
CA LYS A 97 9.02 21.83 -5.64
C LYS A 97 10.37 22.51 -5.47
N CYS A 98 11.46 21.78 -5.62
CA CYS A 98 12.81 22.28 -5.36
C CYS A 98 13.51 22.74 -6.63
N ASP A 99 13.23 22.11 -7.78
CA ASP A 99 13.98 22.39 -9.01
C ASP A 99 13.18 23.22 -10.01
N TYR A 100 11.84 23.08 -10.07
CA TYR A 100 11.03 23.85 -11.02
C TYR A 100 10.38 25.10 -10.41
N LEU A 101 9.61 24.93 -9.32
CA LEU A 101 8.85 26.04 -8.72
C LEU A 101 9.70 27.25 -8.30
N PRO A 102 10.95 27.11 -7.81
CA PRO A 102 11.76 28.27 -7.43
C PRO A 102 12.20 29.14 -8.62
N HIS A 103 12.31 28.56 -9.82
CA HIS A 103 12.71 29.28 -11.03
C HIS A 103 11.53 30.01 -11.70
N PHE A 104 10.29 29.64 -11.36
CA PHE A 104 9.08 30.21 -11.95
C PHE A 104 8.15 30.73 -10.86
N HIS A 105 8.11 32.05 -10.68
CA HIS A 105 7.15 32.66 -9.78
C HIS A 105 5.75 32.64 -10.45
N SER A 106 4.81 31.87 -9.90
CA SER A 106 3.44 31.68 -10.46
C SER A 106 3.42 31.16 -11.90
N PRO A 107 3.89 29.92 -12.15
CA PRO A 107 3.91 29.36 -13.50
C PRO A 107 2.48 29.26 -14.06
N ARG A 108 2.32 29.61 -15.34
CA ARG A 108 1.08 29.37 -16.08
C ARG A 108 0.78 27.87 -16.10
N LEU A 109 -0.51 27.53 -16.08
CA LEU A 109 -0.97 26.14 -16.04
C LEU A 109 -0.37 25.30 -17.19
N ASP A 110 -0.20 25.90 -18.36
CA ASP A 110 0.41 25.25 -19.53
C ASP A 110 1.86 24.82 -19.29
N LEU A 111 2.66 25.66 -18.60
CA LEU A 111 4.04 25.36 -18.26
C LEU A 111 4.10 24.23 -17.23
N LEU A 112 3.20 24.23 -16.24
CA LEU A 112 3.11 23.16 -15.25
C LEU A 112 2.75 21.81 -15.91
N VAL A 113 1.76 21.81 -16.80
CA VAL A 113 1.37 20.61 -17.56
C VAL A 113 2.51 20.14 -18.45
N TRP A 114 3.23 21.05 -19.11
CA TRP A 114 4.39 20.68 -19.92
C TRP A 114 5.50 20.05 -19.06
N VAL A 115 5.81 20.60 -17.89
CA VAL A 115 6.81 20.02 -16.97
C VAL A 115 6.39 18.62 -16.53
N LEU A 116 5.13 18.43 -16.14
CA LEU A 116 4.59 17.15 -15.68
C LEU A 116 4.55 16.08 -16.76
N VAL A 117 4.32 16.45 -18.03
CA VAL A 117 4.11 15.50 -19.14
C VAL A 117 5.36 15.27 -19.98
N ARG A 118 6.26 16.27 -20.10
CA ARG A 118 7.39 16.24 -21.05
C ARG A 118 8.76 16.22 -20.38
N LYS A 119 8.89 16.66 -19.13
CA LYS A 119 10.18 16.79 -18.44
C LYS A 119 10.40 15.79 -17.31
N LEU A 120 9.33 15.35 -16.68
CA LEU A 120 9.29 14.31 -15.65
C LEU A 120 8.90 12.96 -16.27
#